data_AF-A0A452ZVX8-F1
#
_entry.id   AF-A0A452ZVX8-F1
#
_cell.length_a   1.000
_cell.length_b   1.000
_cell.length_c   1.000
_cell.angle_alpha   90.00
_cell.angle_beta   90.00
_cell.angle_gamma   90.00
#
_symmetry.space_group_name_H-M   'P 1'
#
loop_
_entity.id
_entity.type
_entity.pdbx_description
1 polymer ?
#
loop_
_entity_poly.entity_id
_entity_poly.type
_entity_poly.pdbx_seq_one_letter_code
_entity_poly.pdbx_strand_id
1 'polypeptide(L)'
;QVMITQQRRDLLMNIPALRKLDGMLLDYLDSFGDKQEFWYVKKNDNESEKGDAAEQSDKWWLPTVKVPPEGLSDSTRRWLQHQKELVNQVLKATMAINANVLMEMDVPEAYMETLPKNGKSTLGDSMYKLITDDYFNPEELIATVDLSNEYNIVDLKNRIEASVVIWQKKMQRDGKWGHGVSHEKRGRFEGRAENVLLLLKHRFPGISQSALDISKIQYNRDVGSAILESYSRTLESLAYTVMSRIEDVLHADSLTQDPKQGDSLRMPILTSDDTDTVVQDAKDEMGRLGRMEPVNSTLFDYVGPRDGTIETMILESQDPQGKKLSKVSKIGTKRYSYLDKLENLGGARSPISRH
;
A
#
# COMPACT_ATOMS: atom_id res chain seq x y z
N GLN A 1 -34.96 -26.27 6.41
CA GLN A 1 -33.86 -25.31 6.14
C GLN A 1 -34.40 -23.91 6.39
N VAL A 2 -33.62 -23.05 7.04
CA VAL A 2 -34.02 -21.66 7.37
C VAL A 2 -32.96 -20.73 6.81
N MET A 3 -33.39 -19.63 6.18
CA MET A 3 -32.50 -18.57 5.72
C MET A 3 -32.17 -17.63 6.88
N ILE A 4 -30.89 -17.30 7.06
CA ILE A 4 -30.42 -16.35 8.08
C ILE A 4 -29.77 -15.14 7.42
N THR A 5 -29.93 -13.97 8.03
CA THR A 5 -29.25 -12.74 7.62
C THR A 5 -27.87 -12.67 8.26
N GLN A 6 -26.85 -12.33 7.48
CA GLN A 6 -25.48 -12.11 7.97
C GLN A 6 -24.92 -10.82 7.37
N GLN A 7 -24.05 -10.14 8.11
CA GLN A 7 -23.28 -9.03 7.57
C GLN A 7 -22.40 -9.50 6.41
N ARG A 8 -22.29 -8.67 5.38
CA ARG A 8 -21.42 -8.94 4.22
C ARG A 8 -19.98 -9.16 4.68
N ARG A 9 -19.29 -10.15 4.10
CA ARG A 9 -18.00 -10.66 4.62
C ARG A 9 -16.88 -9.63 4.64
N ASP A 10 -16.79 -8.81 3.59
CA ASP A 10 -15.88 -7.68 3.48
C ASP A 10 -16.11 -6.66 4.61
N LEU A 11 -17.36 -6.32 4.90
CA LEU A 11 -17.73 -5.39 5.97
C LEU A 11 -17.49 -6.00 7.37
N LEU A 12 -17.79 -7.29 7.53
CA LEU A 12 -17.63 -8.00 8.80
C LEU A 12 -16.18 -7.97 9.30
N MET A 13 -15.21 -8.07 8.39
CA MET A 13 -13.78 -8.05 8.73
C MET A 13 -13.21 -6.63 8.72
N ASN A 14 -13.49 -5.84 7.69
CA ASN A 14 -12.79 -4.58 7.48
C ASN A 14 -13.31 -3.43 8.36
N ILE A 15 -14.62 -3.37 8.68
CA ILE A 15 -15.15 -2.28 9.52
C ILE A 15 -14.56 -2.32 10.94
N PRO A 16 -14.52 -3.45 11.66
CA PRO A 16 -13.87 -3.53 12.96
C PRO A 16 -12.37 -3.23 12.89
N ALA A 17 -11.69 -3.69 11.84
CA ALA A 17 -10.27 -3.40 11.63
C ALA A 17 -10.01 -1.89 11.47
N LEU A 18 -10.78 -1.21 10.62
CA LEU A 18 -10.64 0.24 10.42
C LEU A 18 -10.96 1.03 11.70
N ARG A 19 -11.99 0.65 12.45
CA ARG A 19 -12.29 1.27 13.76
C ARG A 19 -11.16 1.08 14.78
N LYS A 20 -10.49 -0.06 14.76
CA LYS A 20 -9.33 -0.31 15.62
C LYS A 20 -8.16 0.59 15.24
N LEU A 21 -7.89 0.75 13.95
CA LEU A 21 -6.84 1.62 13.43
C LEU A 21 -7.12 3.09 13.72
N ASP A 22 -8.38 3.52 13.62
CA ASP A 22 -8.84 4.85 14.01
C ASP A 22 -8.58 5.12 15.50
N GLY A 23 -9.04 4.21 16.38
CA GLY A 23 -8.77 4.31 17.81
C GLY A 23 -7.28 4.36 18.15
N MET A 24 -6.45 3.56 17.47
CA MET A 24 -4.98 3.62 17.64
C MET A 24 -4.40 4.99 17.26
N LEU A 25 -4.83 5.59 16.15
CA LEU A 25 -4.35 6.92 15.75
C LEU A 25 -4.75 8.00 16.76
N LEU A 26 -5.98 7.93 17.28
CA LEU A 26 -6.44 8.82 18.33
C LEU A 26 -5.61 8.66 19.60
N ASP A 27 -5.35 7.42 20.03
CA ASP A 27 -4.49 7.14 21.21
C ASP A 27 -3.07 7.68 21.02
N TYR A 28 -2.51 7.58 19.80
CA TYR A 28 -1.19 8.13 19.49
C TYR A 28 -1.19 9.66 19.52
N LEU A 29 -2.23 10.31 19.01
CA LEU A 29 -2.40 11.75 19.10
C LEU A 29 -2.57 12.22 20.55
N ASP A 30 -3.36 11.51 21.35
CA ASP A 30 -3.57 11.81 22.76
C ASP A 30 -2.27 11.68 23.58
N SER A 31 -1.32 10.85 23.13
CA SER A 31 0.00 10.72 23.76
C SER A 31 0.84 12.01 23.70
N PHE A 32 0.50 12.96 22.82
CA PHE A 32 1.11 14.29 22.75
C PHE A 32 0.48 15.30 23.73
N GLY A 33 -0.48 14.89 24.56
CA GLY A 33 -1.17 15.78 25.51
C GLY A 33 -0.28 16.32 26.63
N ASP A 34 0.81 15.63 26.97
CA ASP A 34 1.78 16.09 27.96
C ASP A 34 2.64 17.23 27.41
N LYS A 35 3.29 17.99 28.31
CA LYS A 35 4.17 19.09 27.94
C LYS A 35 5.33 18.58 27.08
N GLN A 36 5.39 19.05 25.83
CA GLN A 36 6.42 18.70 24.86
C GLN A 36 7.63 19.64 24.94
N GLU A 37 8.79 19.15 24.49
CA GLU A 37 10.03 19.93 24.38
C GLU A 37 10.05 20.83 23.12
N PHE A 38 9.21 20.53 22.14
CA PHE A 38 9.04 21.31 20.91
C PHE A 38 7.78 22.17 20.98
N TRP A 39 7.74 23.25 20.20
CA TRP A 39 6.58 24.14 20.11
C TRP A 39 6.38 24.67 18.69
N TYR A 40 5.20 25.21 18.42
CA TYR A 40 4.84 25.79 17.13
C TYR A 40 4.73 27.31 17.24
N VAL A 41 5.32 28.02 16.28
CA VAL A 41 5.29 29.49 16.20
C VAL A 41 4.45 29.92 15.00
N LYS A 42 3.67 31.00 15.16
CA LYS A 42 2.92 31.59 14.05
C LYS A 42 3.89 32.27 13.09
N LYS A 43 3.67 32.08 11.78
CA LYS A 43 4.52 32.60 10.71
C LYS A 43 4.78 34.12 10.78
N ASN A 44 3.82 34.91 11.28
CA ASN A 44 3.92 36.38 11.31
C ASN A 44 4.66 36.94 12.54
N ASP A 45 4.99 36.11 13.53
CA ASP A 45 5.77 36.56 14.71
C ASP A 45 7.30 36.46 14.47
N ASN A 46 7.73 35.99 13.28
CA ASN A 46 9.12 35.85 12.86
C ASN A 46 9.75 37.15 12.31
N GLU A 47 9.22 38.34 12.62
CA GLU A 47 9.83 39.60 12.14
C GLU A 47 11.22 39.90 12.73
N SER A 48 11.69 39.14 13.73
CA SER A 48 12.97 39.37 14.41
C SER A 48 14.14 38.44 14.04
N GLU A 49 13.91 37.34 13.29
CA GLU A 49 15.00 36.49 12.81
C GLU A 49 15.15 36.67 11.30
N LYS A 50 16.25 37.32 10.92
CA LYS A 50 16.67 37.66 9.56
C LYS A 50 16.33 36.57 8.53
N GLY A 51 15.80 37.04 7.39
CA GLY A 51 15.32 36.25 6.27
C GLY A 51 16.25 35.14 5.81
N ASP A 52 15.63 34.00 5.50
CA ASP A 52 15.95 33.04 4.41
C ASP A 52 15.29 31.68 4.68
N ALA A 53 15.04 31.31 5.95
CA ALA A 53 14.48 29.98 6.28
C ALA A 53 12.94 29.87 6.10
N ALA A 54 12.20 30.98 6.25
CA ALA A 54 10.74 30.98 6.11
C ALA A 54 10.26 30.97 4.64
N GLU A 55 11.12 31.35 3.70
CA GLU A 55 10.79 31.42 2.26
C GLU A 55 10.97 30.08 1.54
N GLN A 56 11.62 29.08 2.16
CA GLN A 56 11.95 27.80 1.53
C GLN A 56 11.08 26.60 1.97
N SER A 57 10.11 26.82 2.86
CA SER A 57 9.17 25.76 3.26
C SER A 57 8.11 25.54 2.18
N ASP A 58 8.13 24.34 1.59
CA ASP A 58 7.18 23.87 0.57
C ASP A 58 5.71 23.92 1.03
N LYS A 59 5.48 24.00 2.36
CA LYS A 59 4.16 24.03 3.00
C LYS A 59 3.93 25.35 3.74
N TRP A 60 3.87 26.45 2.99
CA TRP A 60 3.83 27.83 3.51
C TRP A 60 2.66 28.16 4.46
N TRP A 61 1.61 27.34 4.46
CA TRP A 61 0.39 27.48 5.28
C TRP A 61 0.48 26.82 6.66
N LEU A 62 1.56 26.07 6.95
CA LEU A 62 1.75 25.40 8.23
C LEU A 62 2.53 26.27 9.23
N PRO A 63 2.25 26.14 10.55
CA PRO A 63 3.07 26.78 11.57
C PRO A 63 4.48 26.17 11.59
N THR A 64 5.48 26.99 11.90
CA THR A 64 6.88 26.55 11.97
C THR A 64 7.12 25.86 13.31
N VAL A 65 7.64 24.64 13.27
CA VAL A 65 8.11 23.93 14.46
C VAL A 65 9.44 24.51 14.92
N LYS A 66 9.61 24.67 16.23
CA LYS A 66 10.85 25.04 16.90
C LYS A 66 11.15 24.03 18.01
N VAL A 67 12.44 23.79 18.22
CA VAL A 67 13.00 22.91 19.25
C VAL A 67 13.99 23.70 20.10
N PRO A 68 14.42 23.21 21.28
CA PRO A 68 15.43 23.88 22.09
C PRO A 68 16.74 24.07 21.30
N PRO A 69 17.55 25.11 21.61
CA PRO A 69 18.80 25.37 20.90
C PRO A 69 19.80 24.20 20.94
N GLU A 70 19.76 23.41 22.01
CA GLU A 70 20.60 22.21 22.21
C GLU A 70 19.99 20.94 21.58
N GLY A 71 18.86 21.08 20.88
CA GLY A 71 18.05 19.98 20.37
C GLY A 71 17.14 19.34 21.43
N LEU A 72 16.43 18.29 21.01
CA LEU A 72 15.58 17.46 21.85
C LEU A 72 16.42 16.53 22.73
N SER A 73 15.89 16.20 23.90
CA SER A 73 16.45 15.14 24.74
C SER A 73 16.41 13.79 24.03
N ASP A 74 17.39 12.92 24.34
CA ASP A 74 17.45 11.58 23.75
C ASP A 74 16.19 10.74 24.05
N SER A 75 15.58 10.95 25.21
CA SER A 75 14.29 10.32 25.56
C SER A 75 13.17 10.76 24.62
N THR A 76 13.05 12.06 24.38
CA THR A 76 12.00 12.62 23.51
C THR A 76 12.23 12.26 22.06
N ARG A 77 13.49 12.29 21.57
CA ARG A 77 13.84 11.84 20.22
C ARG A 77 13.48 10.37 19.99
N ARG A 78 13.88 9.47 20.91
CA ARG A 78 13.56 8.03 20.80
C ARG A 78 12.05 7.79 20.86
N TRP A 79 11.34 8.52 21.71
CA TRP A 79 9.89 8.43 21.81
C TRP A 79 9.19 8.90 20.52
N LEU A 80 9.61 10.02 19.92
CA LEU A 80 9.09 10.49 18.62
C LEU A 80 9.33 9.48 17.50
N GLN A 81 10.53 8.90 17.43
CA GLN A 81 10.84 7.83 16.46
C GLN A 81 9.94 6.60 16.67
N HIS A 82 9.67 6.24 17.92
CA HIS A 82 8.75 5.15 18.23
C HIS A 82 7.32 5.47 17.79
N GLN A 83 6.80 6.68 18.08
CA GLN A 83 5.49 7.12 17.62
C GLN A 83 5.39 7.13 16.09
N LYS A 84 6.44 7.61 15.40
CA LYS A 84 6.53 7.58 13.93
C LYS A 84 6.34 6.16 13.39
N GLU A 85 7.01 5.17 13.97
CA GLU A 85 6.90 3.77 13.54
C GLU A 85 5.50 3.18 13.81
N LEU A 86 4.89 3.52 14.96
CA LEU A 86 3.51 3.10 15.26
C LEU A 86 2.50 3.67 14.25
N VAL A 87 2.61 4.96 13.93
CA VAL A 87 1.76 5.62 12.94
C VAL A 87 2.00 5.05 11.54
N ASN A 88 3.25 4.75 11.18
CA ASN A 88 3.60 4.11 9.91
C ASN A 88 2.97 2.70 9.76
N GLN A 89 2.84 1.94 10.84
CA GLN A 89 2.12 0.66 10.81
C GLN A 89 0.64 0.84 10.51
N VAL A 90 -0.01 1.86 11.09
CA VAL A 90 -1.40 2.20 10.77
C VAL A 90 -1.53 2.66 9.32
N LEU A 91 -0.62 3.51 8.84
CA LEU A 91 -0.57 3.95 7.45
C LEU A 91 -0.51 2.75 6.49
N LYS A 92 0.42 1.81 6.70
CA LYS A 92 0.53 0.60 5.88
C LYS A 92 -0.73 -0.27 5.90
N ALA A 93 -1.35 -0.44 7.07
CA ALA A 93 -2.55 -1.25 7.22
C ALA A 93 -3.77 -0.62 6.51
N THR A 94 -3.96 0.69 6.67
CA THR A 94 -5.05 1.45 6.02
C THR A 94 -4.89 1.47 4.50
N MET A 95 -3.67 1.72 4.01
CA MET A 95 -3.31 1.60 2.59
C MET A 95 -3.62 0.23 2.00
N ALA A 96 -3.37 -0.85 2.75
CA ALA A 96 -3.62 -2.21 2.31
C ALA A 96 -5.12 -2.51 2.19
N ILE A 97 -5.92 -2.07 3.17
CA ILE A 97 -7.38 -2.19 3.13
C ILE A 97 -7.93 -1.38 1.95
N ASN A 98 -7.48 -0.13 1.78
CA ASN A 98 -7.95 0.74 0.68
C ASN A 98 -7.69 0.11 -0.70
N ALA A 99 -6.48 -0.41 -0.92
CA ALA A 99 -6.17 -1.09 -2.18
C ALA A 99 -7.00 -2.37 -2.39
N ASN A 100 -7.26 -3.15 -1.34
CA ASN A 100 -8.09 -4.35 -1.50
C ASN A 100 -9.53 -3.99 -1.90
N VAL A 101 -10.08 -2.93 -1.31
CA VAL A 101 -11.42 -2.43 -1.67
C VAL A 101 -11.44 -1.94 -3.11
N LEU A 102 -10.49 -1.09 -3.52
CA LEU A 102 -10.38 -0.60 -4.90
C LEU A 102 -10.19 -1.74 -5.91
N MET A 103 -9.46 -2.80 -5.54
CA MET A 103 -9.29 -3.98 -6.38
C MET A 103 -10.61 -4.74 -6.58
N GLU A 104 -11.42 -4.87 -5.53
CA GLU A 104 -12.72 -5.57 -5.55
C GLU A 104 -13.83 -4.76 -6.23
N MET A 105 -13.70 -3.44 -6.33
CA MET A 105 -14.66 -2.59 -7.04
C MET A 105 -14.67 -2.89 -8.54
N ASP A 106 -15.88 -2.95 -9.10
CA ASP A 106 -16.11 -3.19 -10.52
C ASP A 106 -15.50 -2.09 -11.38
N VAL A 107 -14.95 -2.47 -12.53
CA VAL A 107 -14.43 -1.52 -13.52
C VAL A 107 -15.61 -0.89 -14.28
N PRO A 108 -15.77 0.44 -14.25
CA PRO A 108 -16.91 1.09 -14.90
C PRO A 108 -16.89 0.95 -16.43
N GLU A 109 -18.06 0.82 -17.05
CA GLU A 109 -18.19 0.77 -18.52
C GLU A 109 -17.62 2.03 -19.19
N ALA A 110 -17.84 3.20 -18.58
CA ALA A 110 -17.29 4.47 -19.06
C ALA A 110 -15.75 4.44 -19.18
N TYR A 111 -15.05 3.81 -18.23
CA TYR A 111 -13.59 3.62 -18.33
C TYR A 111 -13.23 2.63 -19.43
N MET A 112 -13.98 1.54 -19.55
CA MET A 112 -13.74 0.52 -20.58
C MET A 112 -13.91 1.04 -22.02
N GLU A 113 -14.71 2.09 -22.21
CA GLU A 113 -14.91 2.77 -23.50
C GLU A 113 -13.74 3.69 -23.87
N THR A 114 -13.04 4.26 -22.89
CA THR A 114 -11.87 5.12 -23.13
C THR A 114 -10.59 4.33 -23.44
N LEU A 115 -10.57 3.03 -23.17
CA LEU A 115 -9.37 2.19 -23.33
C LEU A 115 -9.02 1.92 -24.80
N PRO A 116 -7.71 1.90 -25.16
CA PRO A 116 -7.25 1.44 -26.46
C PRO A 116 -7.66 -0.01 -26.78
N LYS A 117 -7.62 -0.37 -28.07
CA LYS A 117 -7.99 -1.73 -28.54
C LYS A 117 -7.10 -2.86 -28.01
N ASN A 118 -5.85 -2.56 -27.63
CA ASN A 118 -4.90 -3.57 -27.16
C ASN A 118 -3.93 -2.98 -26.13
N GLY A 119 -3.42 -3.84 -25.23
CA GLY A 119 -2.49 -3.44 -24.17
C GLY A 119 -1.16 -2.91 -24.72
N LYS A 120 -0.72 -3.36 -25.89
CA LYS A 120 0.50 -2.85 -26.55
C LYS A 120 0.39 -1.36 -26.89
N SER A 121 -0.77 -0.89 -27.35
CA SER A 121 -1.03 0.54 -27.59
C SER A 121 -1.00 1.39 -26.32
N THR A 122 -1.18 0.77 -25.15
CA THR A 122 -1.16 1.44 -23.85
C THR A 122 0.25 1.45 -23.26
N LEU A 123 0.93 0.30 -23.27
CA LEU A 123 2.30 0.17 -22.74
C LEU A 123 3.37 0.74 -23.70
N GLY A 124 3.11 0.77 -25.00
CA GLY A 124 4.15 1.03 -26.00
C GLY A 124 5.05 -0.20 -26.23
N ASP A 125 5.84 -0.15 -27.31
CA ASP A 125 6.64 -1.29 -27.77
C ASP A 125 7.64 -1.81 -26.72
N SER A 126 8.37 -0.89 -26.05
CA SER A 126 9.44 -1.24 -25.10
C SER A 126 8.89 -2.01 -23.89
N MET A 127 7.94 -1.43 -23.16
CA MET A 127 7.35 -2.06 -21.97
C MET A 127 6.55 -3.31 -22.32
N TYR A 128 5.86 -3.31 -23.46
CA TYR A 128 5.15 -4.51 -23.92
C TYR A 128 6.12 -5.66 -24.18
N LYS A 129 7.29 -5.39 -24.77
CA LYS A 129 8.32 -6.42 -24.97
C LYS A 129 8.79 -6.99 -23.63
N LEU A 130 9.14 -6.13 -22.66
CA LEU A 130 9.60 -6.55 -21.34
C LEU A 130 8.56 -7.40 -20.59
N ILE A 131 7.31 -6.93 -20.52
CA ILE A 131 6.27 -7.66 -19.76
C ILE A 131 5.88 -8.98 -20.39
N THR A 132 6.14 -9.15 -21.70
CA THR A 132 5.82 -10.36 -22.46
C THR A 132 7.01 -11.30 -22.69
N ASP A 133 8.20 -10.94 -22.20
CA ASP A 133 9.43 -11.72 -22.34
C ASP A 133 9.35 -13.04 -21.53
N ASP A 134 10.16 -14.04 -21.87
CA ASP A 134 10.19 -15.31 -21.16
C ASP A 134 10.69 -15.11 -19.72
N TYR A 135 11.66 -14.22 -19.51
CA TYR A 135 12.14 -13.77 -18.20
C TYR A 135 11.61 -12.37 -17.91
N PHE A 136 11.16 -12.13 -16.67
CA PHE A 136 10.61 -10.83 -16.30
C PHE A 136 11.19 -10.35 -14.98
N ASN A 137 11.80 -9.17 -15.01
CA ASN A 137 12.17 -8.40 -13.84
C ASN A 137 11.32 -7.12 -13.78
N PRO A 138 10.48 -6.93 -12.76
CA PRO A 138 9.66 -5.72 -12.66
C PRO A 138 10.48 -4.45 -12.49
N GLU A 139 11.66 -4.50 -11.85
CA GLU A 139 12.55 -3.34 -11.71
C GLU A 139 13.12 -2.89 -13.05
N GLU A 140 13.37 -3.82 -13.98
CA GLU A 140 13.82 -3.47 -15.33
C GLU A 140 12.73 -2.68 -16.09
N LEU A 141 11.46 -3.10 -15.96
CA LEU A 141 10.35 -2.38 -16.56
C LEU A 141 10.21 -0.98 -15.95
N ILE A 142 10.28 -0.87 -14.62
CA ILE A 142 10.18 0.39 -13.89
C ILE A 142 11.33 1.33 -14.28
N ALA A 143 12.55 0.81 -14.48
CA ALA A 143 13.72 1.57 -14.90
C ALA A 143 13.64 2.13 -16.33
N THR A 144 12.70 1.66 -17.16
CA THR A 144 12.49 2.24 -18.50
C THR A 144 11.82 3.61 -18.50
N VAL A 145 11.27 4.04 -17.36
CA VAL A 145 10.57 5.31 -17.18
C VAL A 145 11.36 6.20 -16.23
N ASP A 146 11.44 7.49 -16.53
CA ASP A 146 11.97 8.48 -15.59
C ASP A 146 10.97 8.71 -14.45
N LEU A 147 11.34 8.30 -13.24
CA LEU A 147 10.51 8.40 -12.03
C LEU A 147 10.82 9.64 -11.20
N SER A 148 11.55 10.62 -11.75
CA SER A 148 11.91 11.86 -11.04
C SER A 148 10.70 12.76 -10.76
N ASN A 149 9.61 12.61 -11.53
CA ASN A 149 8.38 13.36 -11.39
C ASN A 149 7.20 12.42 -11.11
N GLU A 150 6.36 12.79 -10.13
CA GLU A 150 5.13 12.06 -9.79
C GLU A 150 4.22 11.83 -11.01
N TYR A 151 4.13 12.80 -11.93
CA TYR A 151 3.35 12.65 -13.15
C TYR A 151 3.73 11.39 -13.95
N ASN A 152 5.03 11.11 -14.10
CA ASN A 152 5.50 9.94 -14.84
C ASN A 152 5.20 8.63 -14.10
N ILE A 153 5.26 8.65 -12.76
CA ILE A 153 4.93 7.50 -11.92
C ILE A 153 3.44 7.16 -12.07
N VAL A 154 2.57 8.17 -12.03
CA VAL A 154 1.12 8.02 -12.22
C VAL A 154 0.79 7.60 -13.65
N ASP A 155 1.47 8.13 -14.68
CA ASP A 155 1.32 7.68 -16.07
C ASP A 155 1.67 6.20 -16.22
N LEU A 156 2.80 5.77 -15.65
CA LEU A 156 3.20 4.36 -15.66
C LEU A 156 2.14 3.48 -14.98
N LYS A 157 1.67 3.87 -13.80
CA LYS A 157 0.57 3.16 -13.09
C LYS A 157 -0.67 3.04 -13.97
N ASN A 158 -1.13 4.16 -14.56
CA ASN A 158 -2.30 4.20 -15.44
C ASN A 158 -2.15 3.25 -16.63
N ARG A 159 -0.98 3.23 -17.27
CA ARG A 159 -0.73 2.39 -18.45
C ARG A 159 -0.72 0.90 -18.12
N ILE A 160 -0.16 0.53 -16.97
CA ILE A 160 -0.15 -0.84 -16.48
C ILE A 160 -1.58 -1.29 -16.13
N GLU A 161 -2.33 -0.49 -15.37
CA GLU A 161 -3.72 -0.79 -15.00
C GLU A 161 -4.65 -0.90 -16.22
N ALA A 162 -4.58 0.05 -17.15
CA ALA A 162 -5.31 -0.01 -18.40
C ALA A 162 -5.02 -1.29 -19.19
N SER A 163 -3.76 -1.75 -19.20
CA SER A 163 -3.37 -2.98 -19.87
C SER A 163 -3.95 -4.22 -19.20
N VAL A 164 -3.94 -4.28 -17.86
CA VAL A 164 -4.60 -5.32 -17.08
C VAL A 164 -6.09 -5.39 -17.41
N VAL A 165 -6.79 -4.25 -17.40
CA VAL A 165 -8.22 -4.21 -17.74
C VAL A 165 -8.49 -4.67 -19.17
N ILE A 166 -7.66 -4.27 -20.14
CA ILE A 166 -7.78 -4.73 -21.54
C ILE A 166 -7.63 -6.25 -21.62
N TRP A 167 -6.64 -6.82 -20.91
CA TRP A 167 -6.41 -8.25 -20.89
C TRP A 167 -7.57 -9.00 -20.22
N GLN A 168 -8.07 -8.53 -19.08
CA GLN A 168 -9.23 -9.12 -18.41
C GLN A 168 -10.47 -9.09 -19.32
N LYS A 169 -10.76 -7.96 -19.97
CA LYS A 169 -11.90 -7.81 -20.90
C LYS A 169 -11.81 -8.79 -22.08
N LYS A 170 -10.62 -8.95 -22.66
CA LYS A 170 -10.41 -9.90 -23.75
C LYS A 170 -10.56 -11.34 -23.28
N MET A 171 -10.18 -11.66 -22.03
CA MET A 171 -10.39 -13.00 -21.46
C MET A 171 -11.89 -13.34 -21.36
N GLN A 172 -12.74 -12.36 -21.04
CA GLN A 172 -14.18 -12.57 -20.90
C GLN A 172 -14.94 -12.60 -22.24
N ARG A 173 -14.54 -11.79 -23.22
CA ARG A 173 -15.23 -11.71 -24.53
C ARG A 173 -14.77 -12.76 -25.53
N ASP A 174 -13.48 -13.07 -25.56
CA ASP A 174 -12.89 -13.91 -26.59
C ASP A 174 -12.10 -15.05 -25.95
N GLY A 175 -12.65 -16.27 -26.00
CA GLY A 175 -11.86 -17.50 -25.89
C GLY A 175 -10.78 -17.61 -26.99
N LYS A 176 -10.73 -16.67 -27.93
CA LYS A 176 -9.78 -16.57 -29.05
C LYS A 176 -9.01 -15.25 -29.01
N TRP A 177 -8.08 -15.13 -28.07
CA TRP A 177 -6.89 -14.33 -28.36
C TRP A 177 -6.17 -15.01 -29.53
N GLY A 178 -5.74 -14.24 -30.53
CA GLY A 178 -5.18 -14.76 -31.79
C GLY A 178 -4.26 -15.98 -31.60
N HIS A 179 -4.32 -16.91 -32.57
CA HIS A 179 -3.60 -18.19 -32.55
C HIS A 179 -2.13 -18.01 -32.10
N GLY A 180 -1.80 -18.46 -30.87
CA GLY A 180 -0.42 -18.54 -30.40
C GLY A 180 -0.16 -18.25 -28.91
N VAL A 181 -1.05 -17.55 -28.19
CA VAL A 181 -0.83 -17.27 -26.75
C VAL A 181 -1.73 -18.16 -25.88
N SER A 182 -1.13 -19.17 -25.22
CA SER A 182 -1.84 -20.05 -24.26
C SER A 182 -2.46 -19.23 -23.12
N HIS A 183 -3.59 -19.69 -22.56
CA HIS A 183 -4.21 -19.10 -21.36
C HIS A 183 -3.20 -18.94 -20.20
N GLU A 184 -2.26 -19.86 -20.07
CA GLU A 184 -1.18 -19.84 -19.07
C GLU A 184 -0.13 -18.74 -19.32
N LYS A 185 0.12 -18.35 -20.59
CA LYS A 185 0.93 -17.17 -20.91
C LYS A 185 0.18 -15.86 -20.61
N ARG A 186 -1.16 -15.87 -20.65
CA ARG A 186 -1.99 -14.67 -20.41
C ARG A 186 -2.11 -14.33 -18.93
N GLY A 187 -2.36 -15.32 -18.06
CA GLY A 187 -2.36 -15.12 -16.60
C GLY A 187 -1.01 -14.65 -16.07
N ARG A 188 0.10 -15.03 -16.74
CA ARG A 188 1.44 -14.53 -16.43
C ARG A 188 1.56 -13.01 -16.60
N PHE A 189 0.97 -12.41 -17.64
CA PHE A 189 1.09 -10.96 -17.86
C PHE A 189 0.32 -10.15 -16.82
N GLU A 190 -0.84 -10.65 -16.41
CA GLU A 190 -1.63 -10.05 -15.32
C GLU A 190 -0.86 -10.10 -13.99
N GLY A 191 -0.36 -11.26 -13.58
CA GLY A 191 0.44 -11.37 -12.36
C GLY A 191 1.73 -10.53 -12.39
N ARG A 192 2.37 -10.41 -13.55
CA ARG A 192 3.54 -9.52 -13.73
C ARG A 192 3.18 -8.05 -13.58
N ALA A 193 2.05 -7.61 -14.15
CA ALA A 193 1.56 -6.25 -14.00
C ALA A 193 1.18 -5.94 -12.55
N GLU A 194 0.53 -6.87 -11.84
CA GLU A 194 0.24 -6.75 -10.41
C GLU A 194 1.51 -6.57 -9.58
N ASN A 195 2.58 -7.31 -9.88
CA ASN A 195 3.87 -7.14 -9.21
C ASN A 195 4.49 -5.76 -9.45
N VAL A 196 4.39 -5.22 -10.66
CA VAL A 196 4.84 -3.85 -10.96
C VAL A 196 4.04 -2.83 -10.14
N LEU A 197 2.71 -2.95 -10.13
CA LEU A 197 1.84 -2.06 -9.35
C LEU A 197 2.13 -2.13 -7.85
N LEU A 198 2.44 -3.32 -7.34
CA LEU A 198 2.84 -3.53 -5.95
C LEU A 198 4.17 -2.81 -5.64
N LEU A 199 5.17 -2.94 -6.51
CA LEU A 199 6.45 -2.27 -6.34
C LEU A 199 6.32 -0.75 -6.42
N LEU A 200 5.52 -0.22 -7.36
CA LEU A 200 5.24 1.21 -7.43
C LEU A 200 4.60 1.72 -6.14
N LYS A 201 3.64 0.97 -5.58
CA LYS A 201 3.01 1.33 -4.31
C LYS A 201 3.98 1.32 -3.13
N HIS A 202 4.95 0.39 -3.12
CA HIS A 202 5.95 0.32 -2.06
C HIS A 202 6.99 1.44 -2.17
N ARG A 203 7.44 1.76 -3.40
CA ARG A 203 8.45 2.79 -3.65
C ARG A 203 7.90 4.21 -3.49
N PHE A 204 6.63 4.41 -3.79
CA PHE A 204 6.00 5.72 -3.78
C PHE A 204 4.71 5.71 -2.95
N PRO A 205 4.82 5.58 -1.62
CA PRO A 205 3.67 5.70 -0.73
C PRO A 205 3.13 7.13 -0.84
N GLY A 206 1.83 7.27 -1.14
CA GLY A 206 1.18 8.58 -1.29
C GLY A 206 1.12 9.13 -2.71
N ILE A 207 1.45 8.35 -3.75
CA ILE A 207 1.17 8.75 -5.13
C ILE A 207 -0.31 9.03 -5.34
N SER A 208 -0.59 10.01 -6.20
CA SER A 208 -1.95 10.35 -6.61
C SER A 208 -2.73 9.13 -7.13
N GLN A 209 -4.05 9.15 -6.88
CA GLN A 209 -4.97 8.12 -7.37
C GLN A 209 -4.88 7.99 -8.90
N SER A 210 -4.97 6.76 -9.41
CA SER A 210 -4.96 6.54 -10.85
C SER A 210 -6.29 6.92 -11.49
N ALA A 211 -6.31 7.05 -12.81
CA ALA A 211 -7.53 7.27 -13.58
C ALA A 211 -8.54 6.12 -13.39
N LEU A 212 -8.06 4.88 -13.22
CA LEU A 212 -8.91 3.74 -12.92
C LEU A 212 -9.50 3.85 -11.51
N ASP A 213 -8.70 4.18 -10.50
CA ASP A 213 -9.15 4.35 -9.11
C ASP A 213 -10.23 5.44 -9.02
N ILE A 214 -9.96 6.61 -9.64
CA ILE A 214 -10.90 7.74 -9.69
C ILE A 214 -12.21 7.32 -10.36
N SER A 215 -12.14 6.61 -11.49
CA SER A 215 -13.32 6.14 -12.21
C SER A 215 -14.12 5.14 -11.37
N LYS A 216 -13.45 4.16 -10.74
CA LYS A 216 -14.09 3.20 -9.83
C LYS A 216 -14.84 3.91 -8.72
N ILE A 217 -14.24 4.91 -8.08
CA ILE A 217 -14.88 5.71 -7.01
C ILE A 217 -16.08 6.49 -7.57
N GLN A 218 -15.91 7.17 -8.70
CA GLN A 218 -16.95 8.03 -9.29
C GLN A 218 -18.21 7.27 -9.69
N TYR A 219 -18.07 6.08 -10.27
CA TYR A 219 -19.19 5.29 -10.81
C TYR A 219 -19.67 4.18 -9.87
N ASN A 220 -19.07 4.03 -8.69
CA ASN A 220 -19.47 3.02 -7.72
C ASN A 220 -20.92 3.20 -7.25
N ARG A 221 -21.65 2.08 -7.14
CA ARG A 221 -23.02 2.03 -6.60
C ARG A 221 -23.12 1.18 -5.32
N ASP A 222 -22.04 0.50 -4.94
CA ASP A 222 -21.99 -0.30 -3.72
C ASP A 222 -21.69 0.59 -2.51
N VAL A 223 -22.70 0.77 -1.65
CA VAL A 223 -22.58 1.60 -0.44
C VAL A 223 -21.54 1.05 0.53
N GLY A 224 -21.42 -0.28 0.67
CA GLY A 224 -20.44 -0.87 1.57
C GLY A 224 -19.01 -0.65 1.09
N SER A 225 -18.75 -0.78 -0.21
CA SER A 225 -17.43 -0.48 -0.79
C SER A 225 -17.11 1.00 -0.71
N ALA A 226 -18.11 1.89 -0.91
CA ALA A 226 -17.93 3.33 -0.73
C ALA A 226 -17.49 3.69 0.70
N ILE A 227 -18.13 3.07 1.71
CA ILE A 227 -17.75 3.28 3.12
C ILE A 227 -16.33 2.76 3.37
N LEU A 228 -16.01 1.55 2.91
CA LEU A 228 -14.69 0.97 3.13
C LEU A 228 -13.57 1.78 2.45
N GLU A 229 -13.76 2.19 1.19
CA GLU A 229 -12.80 3.02 0.44
C GLU A 229 -12.59 4.36 1.14
N SER A 230 -13.67 5.11 1.37
CA SER A 230 -13.57 6.47 1.91
C SER A 230 -13.03 6.50 3.34
N TYR A 231 -13.43 5.55 4.17
CA TYR A 231 -12.96 5.49 5.56
C TYR A 231 -11.48 5.09 5.62
N SER A 232 -11.07 4.06 4.88
CA SER A 232 -9.66 3.66 4.81
C SER A 232 -8.76 4.76 4.24
N ARG A 233 -9.19 5.45 3.18
CA ARG A 233 -8.44 6.57 2.58
C ARG A 233 -8.31 7.77 3.51
N THR A 234 -9.35 8.06 4.29
CA THR A 234 -9.31 9.16 5.27
C THR A 234 -8.33 8.84 6.40
N LEU A 235 -8.34 7.61 6.92
CA LEU A 235 -7.39 7.17 7.94
C LEU A 235 -5.95 7.12 7.40
N GLU A 236 -5.76 6.67 6.16
CA GLU A 236 -4.47 6.74 5.46
C GLU A 236 -3.93 8.17 5.42
N SER A 237 -4.76 9.13 4.97
CA SER A 237 -4.39 10.55 4.90
C SER A 237 -4.06 11.14 6.28
N LEU A 238 -4.84 10.79 7.30
CA LEU A 238 -4.58 11.22 8.67
C LEU A 238 -3.26 10.65 9.19
N ALA A 239 -3.04 9.34 9.05
CA ALA A 239 -1.80 8.68 9.48
C ALA A 239 -0.57 9.30 8.80
N TYR A 240 -0.62 9.50 7.49
CA TYR A 240 0.45 10.18 6.74
C TYR A 240 0.69 11.61 7.27
N THR A 241 -0.38 12.36 7.54
CA THR A 241 -0.28 13.73 8.08
C THR A 241 0.40 13.75 9.45
N VAL A 242 0.01 12.85 10.36
CA VAL A 242 0.63 12.73 11.69
C VAL A 242 2.11 12.34 11.57
N MET A 243 2.41 11.35 10.73
CA MET A 243 3.79 10.92 10.46
C MET A 243 4.64 12.09 9.92
N SER A 244 4.14 12.83 8.94
CA SER A 244 4.82 14.01 8.38
C SER A 244 5.07 15.08 9.44
N ARG A 245 4.17 15.29 10.42
CA ARG A 245 4.40 16.25 11.51
C ARG A 245 5.48 15.79 12.47
N ILE A 246 5.55 14.50 12.77
CA ILE A 246 6.64 13.94 13.58
C ILE A 246 7.98 14.09 12.84
N GLU A 247 7.99 13.86 11.52
CA GLU A 247 9.17 14.09 10.68
C GLU A 247 9.59 15.56 10.66
N ASP A 248 8.66 16.50 10.58
CA ASP A 248 8.96 17.94 10.64
C ASP A 248 9.71 18.30 11.95
N VAL A 249 9.26 17.75 13.09
CA VAL A 249 9.90 17.95 14.41
C VAL A 249 11.30 17.33 14.45
N LEU A 250 11.44 16.07 14.01
CA LEU A 250 12.72 15.36 13.97
C LEU A 250 13.72 16.03 13.01
N HIS A 251 13.23 16.60 11.92
CA HIS A 251 14.06 17.37 11.00
C HIS A 251 14.57 18.66 11.66
N ALA A 252 13.70 19.42 12.33
CA ALA A 252 14.13 20.60 13.08
C ALA A 252 15.16 20.27 14.18
N ASP A 253 14.99 19.15 14.89
CA ASP A 253 15.98 18.61 15.82
C ASP A 253 17.33 18.35 15.14
N SER A 254 17.34 17.66 13.99
CA SER A 254 18.57 17.38 13.24
C SER A 254 19.34 18.64 12.82
N LEU A 255 18.62 19.72 12.45
CA LEU A 255 19.23 21.01 12.09
C LEU A 255 19.94 21.68 13.27
N THR A 256 19.49 21.45 14.51
CA THR A 256 20.14 21.99 15.71
C THR A 256 21.38 21.21 16.13
N GLN A 257 21.46 19.91 15.81
CA GLN A 257 22.60 19.07 16.15
C GLN A 257 23.76 19.19 15.16
N ASP A 258 23.48 19.48 13.90
CA ASP A 258 24.51 19.63 12.87
C ASP A 258 24.15 20.75 11.87
N PRO A 259 24.45 22.03 12.18
CA PRO A 259 24.14 23.17 11.31
C PRO A 259 24.88 23.15 9.96
N LYS A 260 25.73 22.14 9.70
CA LYS A 260 26.42 21.92 8.41
C LYS A 260 25.76 20.85 7.52
N GLN A 261 24.75 20.12 7.99
CA GLN A 261 24.03 19.10 7.22
C GLN A 261 22.71 19.58 6.60
N GLY A 262 22.27 20.82 6.90
CA GLY A 262 20.95 21.33 6.53
C GLY A 262 20.61 21.37 5.04
N ASP A 263 21.61 21.31 4.15
CA ASP A 263 21.40 21.30 2.69
C ASP A 263 21.34 19.88 2.07
N SER A 264 21.57 18.81 2.86
CA SER A 264 21.83 17.47 2.29
C SER A 264 20.72 16.43 2.48
N LEU A 265 19.58 16.76 3.11
CA LEU A 265 18.52 15.80 3.39
C LEU A 265 17.16 16.25 2.83
N ARG A 266 17.10 16.51 1.52
CA ARG A 266 15.88 16.23 0.76
C ARG A 266 15.77 14.72 0.63
N MET A 267 14.71 14.14 1.22
CA MET A 267 14.26 12.74 1.08
C MET A 267 15.34 11.72 0.66
N PRO A 268 15.90 10.93 1.59
CA PRO A 268 16.54 9.71 1.14
C PRO A 268 15.45 8.78 0.60
N ILE A 269 15.39 8.69 -0.73
CA ILE A 269 15.02 7.44 -1.38
C ILE A 269 15.84 6.35 -0.67
N LEU A 270 15.19 5.30 -0.18
CA LEU A 270 15.86 4.13 0.38
C LEU A 270 17.06 3.79 -0.52
N THR A 271 18.27 3.87 0.01
CA THR A 271 19.47 3.62 -0.77
C THR A 271 19.55 2.13 -1.14
N SER A 272 20.14 1.84 -2.30
CA SER A 272 20.31 0.49 -2.85
C SER A 272 20.82 -0.55 -1.84
N ASP A 273 21.70 -0.14 -0.93
CA ASP A 273 22.36 -1.03 0.04
C ASP A 273 21.42 -1.61 1.10
N ASP A 274 20.41 -0.85 1.54
CA ASP A 274 19.40 -1.34 2.51
C ASP A 274 18.39 -2.28 1.85
N THR A 275 18.22 -2.18 0.53
CA THR A 275 17.43 -3.13 -0.27
C THR A 275 18.21 -4.39 -0.62
N ASP A 276 19.52 -4.29 -0.85
CA ASP A 276 20.38 -5.42 -1.21
C ASP A 276 20.60 -6.40 -0.04
N THR A 277 20.65 -5.91 1.20
CA THR A 277 20.72 -6.76 2.40
C THR A 277 19.46 -7.60 2.61
N VAL A 278 18.27 -7.00 2.41
CA VAL A 278 16.99 -7.71 2.52
C VAL A 278 16.76 -8.67 1.34
N VAL A 279 17.25 -8.32 0.13
CA VAL A 279 17.20 -9.18 -1.05
C VAL A 279 18.19 -10.35 -0.96
N GLN A 280 19.34 -10.16 -0.33
CA GLN A 280 20.33 -11.21 -0.11
C GLN A 280 19.86 -12.22 0.95
N ASP A 281 19.26 -11.74 2.05
CA ASP A 281 18.62 -12.58 3.06
C ASP A 281 17.49 -13.43 2.44
N ALA A 282 16.69 -12.85 1.53
CA ALA A 282 15.65 -13.57 0.80
C ALA A 282 16.21 -14.58 -0.23
N LYS A 283 17.36 -14.31 -0.86
CA LYS A 283 18.01 -15.21 -1.83
C LYS A 283 18.71 -16.39 -1.16
N ASP A 284 19.36 -16.16 -0.02
CA ASP A 284 20.10 -17.20 0.71
C ASP A 284 19.15 -18.22 1.36
N GLU A 285 17.92 -17.80 1.68
CA GLU A 285 16.87 -18.70 2.16
C GLU A 285 16.22 -19.51 1.02
N MET A 286 16.09 -18.93 -0.18
CA MET A 286 15.59 -19.61 -1.38
C MET A 286 16.56 -20.68 -1.93
N GLY A 287 17.87 -20.45 -1.80
CA GLY A 287 18.92 -21.40 -2.23
C GLY A 287 18.94 -22.71 -1.44
N ARG A 288 18.42 -22.72 -0.21
CA ARG A 288 18.39 -23.92 0.67
C ARG A 288 17.24 -24.88 0.35
N LEU A 289 16.27 -24.47 -0.47
CA LEU A 289 15.04 -25.22 -0.76
C LEU A 289 14.93 -25.73 -2.21
N GLY A 290 15.98 -25.56 -3.03
CA GLY A 290 16.01 -25.97 -4.43
C GLY A 290 16.18 -27.47 -4.66
N ARG A 291 15.18 -28.30 -4.32
CA ARG A 291 15.00 -29.64 -4.94
C ARG A 291 13.56 -30.14 -4.84
N MET A 292 12.68 -29.69 -5.75
CA MET A 292 11.66 -30.46 -6.49
C MET A 292 10.56 -29.54 -7.10
N GLU A 293 9.91 -30.07 -8.13
CA GLU A 293 9.08 -29.48 -9.19
C GLU A 293 7.74 -28.80 -8.79
N PRO A 294 7.05 -28.09 -9.73
CA PRO A 294 6.24 -26.92 -9.44
C PRO A 294 4.82 -27.26 -8.98
N VAL A 295 4.40 -26.63 -7.88
CA VAL A 295 3.01 -26.62 -7.40
C VAL A 295 2.59 -25.16 -7.17
N ASN A 296 1.32 -24.88 -7.44
CA ASN A 296 0.65 -23.57 -7.49
C ASN A 296 0.62 -22.77 -6.17
N SER A 297 1.76 -22.30 -5.70
CA SER A 297 1.85 -21.52 -4.44
C SER A 297 2.13 -20.04 -4.72
N THR A 298 1.13 -19.18 -4.49
CA THR A 298 1.32 -17.73 -4.27
C THR A 298 1.67 -17.50 -2.80
N LEU A 299 2.15 -16.29 -2.48
CA LEU A 299 2.74 -15.80 -1.22
C LEU A 299 2.02 -16.13 0.12
N PHE A 300 0.87 -16.81 0.10
CA PHE A 300 0.12 -17.21 1.29
C PHE A 300 0.67 -18.48 1.97
N ASP A 301 1.39 -19.36 1.26
CA ASP A 301 1.91 -20.61 1.82
C ASP A 301 3.13 -20.43 2.75
N TYR A 302 3.80 -19.28 2.71
CA TYR A 302 5.04 -19.03 3.44
C TYR A 302 4.87 -18.32 4.80
N VAL A 303 3.64 -18.10 5.29
CA VAL A 303 3.40 -17.42 6.59
C VAL A 303 2.47 -18.20 7.55
N GLY A 304 2.13 -19.45 7.27
CA GLY A 304 1.25 -20.23 8.17
C GLY A 304 1.91 -21.49 8.74
N PRO A 305 1.91 -21.70 10.07
CA PRO A 305 1.87 -23.05 10.61
C PRO A 305 0.44 -23.61 10.57
N ARG A 306 0.42 -24.94 10.47
CA ARG A 306 -0.70 -25.86 10.24
C ARG A 306 -1.69 -25.90 11.40
N ASP A 307 -2.95 -26.20 11.04
CA ASP A 307 -4.09 -26.68 11.85
C ASP A 307 -4.10 -26.40 13.36
N GLY A 308 -5.12 -25.66 13.78
CA GLY A 308 -5.50 -25.56 15.20
C GLY A 308 -6.67 -24.60 15.41
N THR A 309 -7.75 -25.14 15.97
CA THR A 309 -9.02 -24.54 16.39
C THR A 309 -8.95 -23.21 17.17
N ILE A 310 -10.07 -22.48 17.14
CA ILE A 310 -10.39 -21.29 17.94
C ILE A 310 -10.28 -21.59 19.45
N GLU A 311 -9.47 -20.83 20.19
CA GLU A 311 -9.74 -20.35 21.56
C GLU A 311 -8.71 -19.30 22.03
N THR A 312 -9.20 -18.31 22.79
CA THR A 312 -8.52 -17.16 23.42
C THR A 312 -7.28 -17.50 24.26
N MET A 313 -6.25 -16.64 24.29
CA MET A 313 -5.48 -16.33 25.51
C MET A 313 -4.73 -14.98 25.39
N ILE A 314 -5.04 -14.08 26.31
CA ILE A 314 -4.31 -12.85 26.63
C ILE A 314 -2.96 -13.27 27.22
N LEU A 315 -1.84 -12.73 26.70
CA LEU A 315 -0.55 -12.75 27.40
C LEU A 315 -0.21 -11.31 27.82
N GLU A 316 -0.59 -10.99 29.05
CA GLU A 316 -0.12 -9.81 29.77
C GLU A 316 1.33 -10.05 30.23
N SER A 317 2.31 -9.42 29.59
CA SER A 317 3.64 -9.27 30.18
C SER A 317 3.61 -8.10 31.16
N GLN A 318 3.84 -8.35 32.45
CA GLN A 318 3.88 -7.32 33.49
C GLN A 318 5.18 -6.50 33.41
N ASP A 319 5.06 -5.17 33.42
CA ASP A 319 6.11 -4.22 33.79
C ASP A 319 5.43 -2.96 34.35
N PRO A 320 5.85 -2.36 35.49
CA PRO A 320 5.07 -1.37 36.20
C PRO A 320 5.63 0.05 35.96
N GLN A 321 5.19 0.71 34.88
CA GLN A 321 4.97 2.17 34.75
C GLN A 321 4.93 2.57 33.26
N GLY A 322 3.77 3.04 32.80
CA GLY A 322 3.55 3.56 31.45
C GLY A 322 2.37 2.88 30.76
N LYS A 323 1.39 3.68 30.32
CA LYS A 323 0.24 3.18 29.53
C LYS A 323 0.76 2.46 28.28
N LYS A 324 0.46 1.17 28.16
CA LYS A 324 0.89 0.31 27.06
C LYS A 324 0.09 0.62 25.80
N LEU A 325 0.75 1.07 24.75
CA LEU A 325 0.16 1.16 23.42
C LEU A 325 0.20 -0.22 22.74
N SER A 326 -0.94 -0.71 22.28
CA SER A 326 -1.06 -2.03 21.68
C SER A 326 -0.40 -2.08 20.30
N LYS A 327 0.42 -3.11 20.05
CA LYS A 327 0.99 -3.43 18.73
C LYS A 327 -0.07 -4.03 17.80
N VAL A 328 -0.01 -3.73 16.51
CA VAL A 328 -0.89 -4.34 15.50
C VAL A 328 -0.50 -5.82 15.33
N SER A 329 -1.37 -6.75 15.73
CA SER A 329 -1.27 -8.17 15.34
C SER A 329 -1.77 -8.38 13.91
N LYS A 330 -1.12 -9.30 13.19
CA LYS A 330 -1.35 -9.60 11.76
C LYS A 330 -2.84 -9.91 11.47
N ILE A 331 -3.44 -9.10 10.59
CA ILE A 331 -4.81 -9.29 10.11
C ILE A 331 -4.72 -10.09 8.81
N GLY A 332 -5.22 -11.33 8.81
CA GLY A 332 -5.27 -12.17 7.62
C GLY A 332 -6.45 -11.77 6.73
N THR A 333 -6.16 -11.24 5.54
CA THR A 333 -7.14 -11.06 4.46
C THR A 333 -7.01 -12.21 3.46
N LYS A 334 -8.04 -13.07 3.39
CA LYS A 334 -8.14 -14.06 2.30
C LYS A 334 -8.65 -13.36 1.04
N ARG A 335 -7.88 -13.38 -0.05
CA ARG A 335 -8.40 -13.10 -1.39
C ARG A 335 -9.10 -14.34 -1.94
N TYR A 336 -10.20 -14.12 -2.66
CA TYR A 336 -10.70 -15.06 -3.65
C TYR A 336 -10.07 -14.70 -4.99
N SER A 337 -9.30 -15.61 -5.59
CA SER A 337 -8.71 -15.37 -6.90
C SER A 337 -9.76 -15.56 -8.01
N TYR A 338 -9.47 -15.07 -9.23
CA TYR A 338 -10.31 -15.33 -10.41
C TYR A 338 -10.51 -16.83 -10.67
N LEU A 339 -9.59 -17.70 -10.21
CA LEU A 339 -9.72 -19.15 -10.28
C LEU A 339 -10.79 -19.69 -9.31
N ASP A 340 -10.95 -19.09 -8.12
CA ASP A 340 -12.04 -19.45 -7.19
C ASP A 340 -13.43 -19.09 -7.74
N LYS A 341 -13.51 -18.04 -8.55
CA LYS A 341 -14.76 -17.67 -9.25
C LYS A 341 -15.12 -18.67 -10.34
N LEU A 342 -14.13 -19.32 -10.97
CA LEU A 342 -14.35 -20.33 -12.02
C LEU A 342 -14.72 -21.70 -11.43
N GLU A 343 -14.12 -22.11 -10.30
CA GLU A 343 -14.47 -23.37 -9.64
C GLU A 343 -15.91 -23.36 -9.10
N ASN A 344 -16.41 -22.22 -8.61
CA ASN A 344 -17.80 -22.08 -8.14
C ASN A 344 -18.84 -22.02 -9.27
N LEU A 345 -18.42 -21.81 -10.53
CA LEU A 345 -19.29 -21.82 -11.71
C LEU A 345 -19.27 -23.17 -12.45
N GLY A 346 -18.37 -24.09 -12.08
CA GLY A 346 -18.20 -25.42 -12.71
C GLY A 346 -19.15 -26.52 -12.23
N GLY A 347 -20.19 -26.19 -11.47
CA GLY A 347 -21.17 -27.14 -10.92
C GLY A 347 -22.21 -27.66 -11.94
N ALA A 348 -21.82 -27.99 -13.16
CA ALA A 348 -22.69 -28.70 -14.09
C ALA A 348 -22.58 -30.22 -13.84
N ARG A 349 -23.54 -30.75 -13.08
CA ARG A 349 -23.78 -32.21 -12.98
C ARG A 349 -23.93 -32.78 -14.38
N SER A 350 -23.02 -33.66 -14.80
CA SER A 350 -23.25 -34.55 -15.95
C SER A 350 -24.45 -35.46 -15.64
N PRO A 351 -25.39 -35.66 -16.59
CA PRO A 351 -26.52 -36.55 -16.39
C PRO A 351 -26.06 -38.02 -16.45
N ILE A 352 -26.46 -38.79 -15.43
CA ILE A 352 -26.36 -40.25 -15.42
C ILE A 352 -27.22 -40.79 -16.56
N SER A 353 -26.57 -41.46 -17.52
CA SER A 353 -27.23 -42.27 -18.53
C SER A 353 -27.96 -43.44 -17.87
N ARG A 354 -29.30 -43.38 -17.92
CA ARG A 354 -30.17 -44.56 -17.79
C ARG A 354 -30.58 -44.99 -19.20
N HIS A 355 -29.99 -46.07 -19.70
CA HIS A 355 -30.69 -47.27 -20.18
C HIS A 355 -29.69 -48.31 -20.67
#